data_AF-A0A0Q5Q2P2-F1
#
_entry.id   AF-A0A0Q5Q2P2-F1
#
_cell.length_a   1.000
_cell.length_b   1.000
_cell.length_c   1.000
_cell.angle_alpha   90.00
_cell.angle_beta   90.00
_cell.angle_gamma   90.00
#
_symmetry.space_group_name_H-M   'P 1'
#
loop_
_entity.id
_entity.type
_entity.pdbx_description
1 polymer ?
#
loop_
_entity_poly.entity_id
_entity_poly.type
_entity_poly.pdbx_seq_one_letter_code
_entity_poly.pdbx_strand_id
1 'polypeptide(L)'
;MILLTAALLLAPQTAATAADADGRCIAVLGSVGQKGNPQAAQMAQAGILYFTGKLKGRDASTNVGAVVVRAAKQATAQKANPQNELKRCGAELNAAGQSLRSVNTRGAAAPKR
;
A
#
# COMPACT_ATOMS: atom_id res chain seq x y z
N MET A 1 31.57 -24.37 -35.68
CA MET A 1 31.30 -23.58 -34.47
C MET A 1 30.28 -22.50 -34.83
N ILE A 2 29.00 -22.75 -34.58
CA ILE A 2 27.90 -21.79 -34.87
C ILE A 2 27.55 -21.12 -33.54
N LEU A 3 27.87 -19.84 -33.43
CA LEU A 3 27.51 -18.98 -32.31
C LEU A 3 26.02 -18.62 -32.43
N LEU A 4 25.16 -19.32 -31.67
CA LEU A 4 23.78 -18.88 -31.44
C LEU A 4 23.80 -17.63 -30.55
N THR A 5 23.57 -16.48 -31.15
CA THR A 5 23.29 -15.22 -30.45
C THR A 5 21.84 -15.24 -29.99
N ALA A 6 21.62 -15.56 -28.71
CA ALA A 6 20.31 -15.43 -28.08
C ALA A 6 19.98 -13.94 -27.89
N ALA A 7 19.17 -13.38 -28.79
CA ALA A 7 18.54 -12.09 -28.60
C ALA A 7 17.47 -12.21 -27.49
N LEU A 8 17.85 -11.90 -26.24
CA LEU A 8 16.88 -11.69 -25.18
C LEU A 8 16.04 -10.45 -25.53
N LEU A 9 14.79 -10.66 -25.94
CA LEU A 9 13.77 -9.62 -25.92
C LEU A 9 13.52 -9.21 -24.46
N LEU A 10 14.12 -8.10 -24.04
CA LEU A 10 13.69 -7.39 -22.84
C LEU A 10 12.32 -6.77 -23.11
N ALA A 11 11.25 -7.53 -22.82
CA ALA A 11 9.93 -6.94 -22.68
C ALA A 11 9.98 -5.86 -21.58
N PRO A 12 9.34 -4.69 -21.78
CA PRO A 12 9.32 -3.64 -20.77
C PRO A 12 8.55 -4.18 -19.56
N GLN A 13 9.29 -4.51 -18.49
CA GLN A 13 8.69 -4.74 -17.19
C GLN A 13 8.23 -3.38 -16.69
N THR A 14 6.94 -3.07 -16.86
CA THR A 14 6.32 -1.92 -16.21
C THR A 14 6.47 -2.11 -14.70
N ALA A 15 7.48 -1.48 -14.13
CA ALA A 15 7.74 -1.50 -12.70
C ALA A 15 6.50 -1.01 -11.98
N ALA A 16 6.04 -1.77 -10.98
CA ALA A 16 4.89 -1.36 -10.17
C ALA A 16 5.19 0.00 -9.51
N THR A 17 4.28 0.96 -9.69
CA THR A 17 4.47 2.30 -9.14
C THR A 17 4.24 2.29 -7.62
N ALA A 18 4.74 3.31 -6.91
CA ALA A 18 4.42 3.51 -5.50
C ALA A 18 2.90 3.62 -5.25
N ALA A 19 2.17 4.21 -6.20
CA ALA A 19 0.71 4.28 -6.15
C ALA A 19 0.07 2.89 -6.26
N ASP A 20 0.59 2.00 -7.11
CA ASP A 20 0.08 0.63 -7.22
C ASP A 20 0.36 -0.16 -5.93
N ALA A 21 1.51 0.06 -5.29
CA ALA A 21 1.81 -0.55 -4.00
C ALA A 21 0.84 -0.11 -2.90
N ASP A 22 0.50 1.19 -2.82
CA ASP A 22 -0.52 1.67 -1.88
C ASP A 22 -1.92 1.14 -2.23
N GLY A 23 -2.24 1.06 -3.53
CA GLY A 23 -3.48 0.46 -4.02
C GLY A 23 -3.64 -1.01 -3.61
N ARG A 24 -2.56 -1.80 -3.65
CA ARG A 24 -2.55 -3.18 -3.14
C ARG A 24 -2.83 -3.22 -1.64
N CYS A 25 -2.30 -2.28 -0.86
CA CYS A 25 -2.60 -2.20 0.57
C CYS A 25 -4.09 -1.96 0.84
N ILE A 26 -4.71 -1.03 0.11
CA ILE A 26 -6.15 -0.76 0.23
C ILE A 26 -6.96 -2.02 -0.13
N ALA A 27 -6.60 -2.72 -1.21
CA ALA A 27 -7.29 -3.93 -1.64
C ALA A 27 -7.20 -5.05 -0.58
N VAL A 28 -6.00 -5.33 -0.06
CA VAL A 28 -5.80 -6.39 0.94
C VAL A 28 -6.49 -6.03 2.27
N LEU A 29 -6.40 -4.78 2.72
CA LEU A 29 -7.11 -4.33 3.94
C LEU A 29 -8.63 -4.42 3.77
N GLY A 30 -9.15 -4.08 2.59
CA GLY A 30 -10.57 -4.26 2.25
C GLY A 30 -11.02 -5.72 2.41
N SER A 31 -10.18 -6.68 2.00
CA SER A 31 -10.46 -8.10 2.20
C SER A 31 -10.43 -8.54 3.66
N VAL A 32 -9.54 -7.94 4.48
CA VAL A 32 -9.45 -8.22 5.92
C VAL A 32 -10.69 -7.73 6.66
N GLY A 33 -11.18 -6.53 6.33
CA GLY A 33 -12.34 -5.95 7.01
C GLY A 33 -13.65 -6.73 6.81
N GLN A 34 -13.73 -7.54 5.75
CA GLN A 34 -14.92 -8.37 5.45
C GLN A 34 -14.94 -9.69 6.22
N LYS A 35 -13.89 -10.07 6.97
CA LYS A 35 -13.77 -11.38 7.62
C LYS A 35 -14.57 -11.54 8.93
N GLY A 36 -15.46 -10.60 9.26
CA GLY A 36 -16.37 -10.72 10.40
C GLY A 36 -15.77 -10.47 11.79
N ASN A 37 -14.47 -10.14 11.89
CA ASN A 37 -13.87 -9.71 13.16
C ASN A 37 -13.96 -8.17 13.28
N PRO A 38 -14.68 -7.62 14.28
CA PRO A 38 -14.92 -6.18 14.39
C PRO A 38 -13.64 -5.37 14.65
N GLN A 39 -12.71 -5.90 15.45
CA GLN A 39 -11.43 -5.23 15.71
C GLN A 39 -10.56 -5.19 14.45
N ALA A 40 -10.53 -6.28 13.69
CA ALA A 40 -9.81 -6.34 12.42
C ALA A 40 -10.44 -5.39 11.39
N ALA A 41 -11.77 -5.27 11.36
CA ALA A 41 -12.48 -4.34 10.48
C ALA A 41 -12.14 -2.87 10.77
N GLN A 42 -12.10 -2.50 12.05
CA GLN A 42 -11.73 -1.15 12.45
C GLN A 42 -10.28 -0.81 12.05
N MET A 43 -9.34 -1.73 12.28
CA MET A 43 -7.94 -1.56 11.88
C MET A 43 -7.79 -1.50 10.35
N ALA A 44 -8.55 -2.32 9.62
CA ALA A 44 -8.58 -2.28 8.16
C ALA A 44 -9.08 -0.92 7.66
N GLN A 45 -10.15 -0.37 8.26
CA GLN A 45 -10.70 0.92 7.88
C GLN A 45 -9.70 2.07 8.13
N ALA A 46 -9.02 2.08 9.28
CA ALA A 46 -7.97 3.05 9.57
C ALA A 46 -6.81 2.95 8.56
N GLY A 47 -6.39 1.73 8.21
CA GLY A 47 -5.37 1.51 7.20
C GLY A 47 -5.79 1.99 5.80
N ILE A 48 -7.03 1.71 5.39
CA ILE A 48 -7.59 2.19 4.12
C ILE A 48 -7.56 3.72 4.07
N LEU A 49 -7.97 4.39 5.14
CA LEU A 49 -7.93 5.85 5.23
C LEU A 49 -6.49 6.38 5.12
N TYR A 50 -5.52 5.77 5.81
CA TYR A 50 -4.11 6.16 5.70
C TYR A 50 -3.59 6.07 4.27
N PHE A 51 -3.76 4.93 3.59
CA PHE A 51 -3.26 4.77 2.22
C PHE A 51 -4.02 5.62 1.20
N THR A 52 -5.31 5.87 1.43
CA THR A 52 -6.09 6.82 0.62
C THR A 52 -5.55 8.24 0.79
N GLY A 53 -5.29 8.67 2.03
CA GLY A 53 -4.69 9.97 2.32
C GLY A 53 -3.29 10.10 1.72
N LYS A 54 -2.47 9.06 1.80
CA LYS A 54 -1.14 9.00 1.20
C LYS A 54 -1.17 9.16 -0.32
N LEU A 55 -2.10 8.48 -1.01
CA LEU A 55 -2.31 8.61 -2.45
C LEU A 55 -2.71 10.04 -2.83
N LYS A 56 -3.74 10.60 -2.17
CA LYS A 56 -4.24 11.95 -2.46
C LYS A 56 -3.26 13.05 -2.05
N GLY A 57 -2.43 12.81 -1.03
CA GLY A 57 -1.37 13.73 -0.63
C GLY A 57 -0.22 13.77 -1.64
N ARG A 58 -0.05 12.69 -2.43
CA ARG A 58 0.93 12.64 -3.52
C ARG A 58 0.44 13.37 -4.76
N ASP A 59 -0.84 13.15 -5.10
CA ASP A 59 -1.54 13.86 -6.17
C ASP A 59 -3.03 13.93 -5.84
N ALA A 60 -3.53 15.15 -5.64
CA ALA A 60 -4.90 15.41 -5.25
C ALA A 60 -5.94 14.97 -6.31
N SER A 61 -5.52 14.89 -7.58
CA SER A 61 -6.35 14.45 -8.71
C SER A 61 -6.42 12.92 -8.86
N THR A 62 -5.67 12.17 -8.04
CA THR A 62 -5.62 10.71 -8.10
C THR A 62 -7.02 10.10 -7.96
N ASN A 63 -7.44 9.34 -8.97
CA ASN A 63 -8.60 8.46 -8.87
C ASN A 63 -8.21 7.19 -8.09
N VAL A 64 -8.44 7.22 -6.77
CA VAL A 64 -8.07 6.14 -5.85
C VAL A 64 -8.72 4.81 -6.27
N GLY A 65 -9.99 4.81 -6.68
CA GLY A 65 -10.67 3.59 -7.14
C GLY A 65 -9.98 2.95 -8.35
N ALA A 66 -9.61 3.75 -9.34
CA ALA A 66 -8.88 3.27 -10.51
C ALA A 66 -7.50 2.69 -10.16
N VAL A 67 -6.79 3.34 -9.23
CA VAL A 67 -5.49 2.84 -8.72
C VAL A 67 -5.66 1.48 -8.02
N VAL A 68 -6.65 1.35 -7.13
CA VAL A 68 -6.90 0.09 -6.40
C VAL A 68 -7.29 -1.03 -7.35
N VAL A 69 -8.16 -0.78 -8.33
CA VAL A 69 -8.56 -1.78 -9.32
C VAL A 69 -7.36 -2.23 -10.16
N ARG A 70 -6.53 -1.29 -10.63
CA ARG A 70 -5.32 -1.60 -11.41
C ARG A 70 -4.33 -2.41 -10.57
N ALA A 71 -4.09 -1.99 -9.33
CA ALA A 71 -3.19 -2.65 -8.39
C ALA A 71 -3.64 -4.08 -8.06
N ALA A 72 -4.95 -4.30 -7.86
CA ALA A 72 -5.51 -5.62 -7.63
C ALA A 72 -5.33 -6.54 -8.84
N LYS A 73 -5.61 -6.04 -10.06
CA LYS A 73 -5.38 -6.80 -11.31
C LYS A 73 -3.91 -7.19 -11.48
N GLN A 74 -2.99 -6.28 -11.22
CA GLN A 74 -1.55 -6.56 -11.26
C GLN A 74 -1.16 -7.62 -10.23
N ALA A 75 -1.65 -7.51 -8.99
CA ALA A 75 -1.39 -8.49 -7.94
C ALA A 75 -1.85 -9.90 -8.34
N THR A 76 -3.05 -10.01 -8.95
CA THR A 76 -3.56 -11.28 -9.47
C THR A 76 -2.68 -11.82 -10.61
N ALA A 77 -2.34 -10.99 -11.58
CA ALA A 77 -1.49 -11.39 -12.71
C ALA A 77 -0.10 -11.89 -12.26
N GLN A 78 0.44 -11.27 -11.20
CA GLN A 78 1.73 -11.61 -10.62
C GLN A 78 1.67 -12.75 -9.59
N LYS A 79 0.48 -13.29 -9.31
CA LYS A 79 0.25 -14.26 -8.21
C LYS A 79 0.82 -13.76 -6.88
N ALA A 80 0.68 -12.47 -6.61
CA ALA A 80 1.18 -11.85 -5.39
C ALA A 80 0.53 -12.48 -4.17
N ASN A 81 1.34 -12.79 -3.15
CA ASN A 81 0.87 -13.41 -1.92
C ASN A 81 0.17 -12.34 -1.03
N PRO A 82 -1.13 -12.47 -0.73
CA PRO A 82 -1.87 -11.49 0.08
C PRO A 82 -1.31 -11.32 1.49
N GLN A 83 -0.77 -12.37 2.11
CA GLN A 83 -0.16 -12.32 3.43
C GLN A 83 1.14 -11.50 3.42
N ASN A 84 1.93 -11.60 2.35
CA ASN A 84 3.15 -10.78 2.20
C ASN A 84 2.79 -9.31 2.06
N GLU A 85 1.76 -8.98 1.28
CA GLU A 85 1.28 -7.61 1.16
C GLU A 85 0.71 -7.10 2.48
N LEU A 86 -0.10 -7.89 3.18
CA LEU A 86 -0.62 -7.51 4.49
C LEU A 86 0.51 -7.20 5.48
N LYS A 87 1.57 -8.02 5.52
CA LYS A 87 2.75 -7.79 6.37
C LYS A 87 3.47 -6.48 6.02
N ARG A 88 3.67 -6.20 4.73
CA ARG A 88 4.28 -4.94 4.25
C ARG A 88 3.44 -3.73 4.67
N CYS A 89 2.13 -3.78 4.38
CA CYS A 89 1.22 -2.69 4.71
C CYS A 89 1.13 -2.47 6.22
N GLY A 90 1.13 -3.55 7.02
CA GLY A 90 1.16 -3.47 8.48
C GLY A 90 2.45 -2.84 9.03
N ALA A 91 3.61 -3.17 8.45
CA ALA A 91 4.88 -2.55 8.83
C ALA A 91 4.87 -1.04 8.56
N GLU A 92 4.33 -0.62 7.41
CA GLU A 92 4.22 0.80 7.07
C GLU A 92 3.25 1.54 8.00
N LEU A 93 2.07 0.96 8.28
CA LEU A 93 1.10 1.53 9.22
C LEU A 93 1.69 1.66 10.64
N ASN A 94 2.46 0.67 11.09
CA ASN A 94 3.13 0.74 12.38
C ASN A 94 4.18 1.87 12.40
N ALA A 95 4.98 2.00 11.35
CA ALA A 95 5.95 3.09 11.24
C ALA A 95 5.27 4.47 11.25
N ALA A 96 4.18 4.64 10.51
CA ALA A 96 3.37 5.86 10.53
C ALA A 96 2.81 6.15 11.93
N GLY A 97 2.28 5.12 12.61
CA GLY A 97 1.77 5.23 13.97
C GLY A 97 2.84 5.60 15.00
N GLN A 98 4.07 5.12 14.84
CA GLN A 98 5.22 5.52 15.68
C GLN A 98 5.61 6.97 15.43
N SER A 99 5.63 7.39 14.16
CA SER A 99 5.90 8.79 13.79
C SER A 99 4.88 9.72 14.44
N LEU A 100 3.59 9.42 14.34
CA LEU A 100 2.54 10.22 14.98
C LEU A 100 2.67 10.28 16.51
N ARG A 101 2.99 9.15 17.16
CA ARG A 101 3.24 9.12 18.61
C ARG A 101 4.41 10.03 19.01
N SER A 102 5.50 10.03 18.24
CA SER A 102 6.64 10.90 18.49
C SER A 102 6.35 12.40 18.31
N VAL A 103 5.39 12.74 17.44
CA VAL A 103 4.94 14.13 17.28
C VAL A 103 4.07 14.53 18.47
N ASN A 104 3.17 13.65 18.90
CA ASN A 104 2.27 13.95 20.02
C ASN A 104 3.03 14.15 21.35
N THR A 105 4.07 13.34 21.61
CA THR A 105 4.91 13.54 22.81
C THR A 105 5.67 14.85 22.78
N ARG A 106 6.14 15.30 21.60
CA ARG A 106 6.77 16.61 21.43
C ARG A 106 5.78 17.76 21.59
N GLY A 107 4.57 17.62 21.05
CA GLY A 107 3.51 18.60 21.17
C GLY A 107 3.01 18.76 22.62
N ALA A 108 2.89 17.66 23.37
CA ALA A 108 2.49 17.67 24.78
C ALA A 108 3.54 18.32 25.70
N ALA A 109 4.81 18.30 25.32
CA ALA A 109 5.91 18.96 26.02
C ALA A 109 6.12 20.42 25.60
N ALA A 110 5.38 20.92 24.60
CA ALA A 110 5.47 22.31 24.18
C ALA A 110 4.83 23.22 25.26
N PRO A 111 5.53 24.27 25.73
CA PRO A 111 4.95 25.21 26.67
C PRO A 111 3.71 25.87 26.06
N LYS A 112 2.60 25.88 26.80
CA LYS A 112 1.40 26.61 26.42
C LYS A 112 1.77 28.11 26.33
N ARG A 113 1.66 28.68 25.13
CA ARG A 113 1.81 30.12 24.91
C ARG A 113 0.60 30.87 25.43
#